data_AF-A0A8T4C6R2-F1
#
_entry.id   AF-A0A8T4C6R2-F1
#
_cell.length_a   1.000
_cell.length_b   1.000
_cell.length_c   1.000
_cell.angle_alpha   90.00
_cell.angle_beta   90.00
_cell.angle_gamma   90.00
#
_symmetry.space_group_name_H-M   'P 1'
#
loop_
_entity.id
_entity.type
_entity.pdbx_description
1 polymer ?
#
loop_
_entity_poly.entity_id
_entity_poly.type
_entity_poly.pdbx_seq_one_letter_code
_entity_poly.pdbx_strand_id
1 'polypeptide(L)' 'MAKFPEAMSRVFKNMYICMKCNARNRGNTGKVPTICRKCGSTSLRLKKKGKVTKA' A
#
# COMPACT_ATOMS: atom_id res chain seq x y z
N MET A 1 -0.12 -9.77 18.89
CA MET A 1 -1.00 -8.68 18.41
C MET A 1 -2.17 -9.30 17.67
N ALA A 2 -3.40 -9.08 18.12
CA ALA A 2 -4.60 -9.60 17.47
C ALA A 2 -4.71 -9.04 16.03
N LYS A 3 -5.01 -9.90 15.05
CA LYS A 3 -5.16 -9.52 13.65
C LYS A 3 -6.65 -9.32 13.37
N PHE A 4 -7.05 -8.07 13.15
CA PHE A 4 -8.42 -7.73 12.74
C PHE A 4 -8.50 -7.62 11.20
N PRO A 5 -9.29 -8.45 10.51
CA PRO A 5 -9.35 -8.48 9.05
C PRO A 5 -9.89 -7.17 8.43
N GLU A 6 -10.80 -6.50 9.14
CA GLU A 6 -11.40 -5.21 8.73
C GLU A 6 -10.34 -4.10 8.74
N ALA A 7 -9.55 -4.04 9.81
CA ALA A 7 -8.45 -3.08 9.95
C ALA A 7 -7.38 -3.31 8.87
N MET A 8 -7.04 -4.58 8.59
CA MET A 8 -6.10 -4.91 7.52
C MET A 8 -6.57 -4.44 6.15
N SER A 9 -7.87 -4.56 5.87
CA SER A 9 -8.44 -4.11 4.61
C SER A 9 -8.38 -2.58 4.48
N ARG A 10 -8.71 -1.83 5.54
CA ARG A 10 -8.65 -0.36 5.53
C ARG A 10 -7.24 0.19 5.35
N VAL A 11 -6.25 -0.45 5.98
CA VAL A 11 -4.86 0.06 6.05
C VAL A 11 -4.01 -0.34 4.85
N PHE A 12 -4.24 -1.53 4.28
CA PHE A 12 -3.33 -2.12 3.28
C PHE A 12 -3.96 -2.37 1.91
N LYS A 13 -5.29 -2.46 1.78
CA LYS A 13 -5.92 -2.73 0.48
C LYS A 13 -5.64 -1.57 -0.49
N ASN A 14 -5.11 -1.91 -1.67
CA ASN A 14 -4.75 -0.98 -2.75
C ASN A 14 -3.88 0.20 -2.30
N MET A 15 -3.07 0.02 -1.25
CA MET A 15 -2.18 1.06 -0.74
C MET A 15 -0.79 0.89 -1.33
N TYR A 16 -0.32 1.90 -2.05
CA TYR A 16 1.00 1.96 -2.65
C TYR A 16 1.83 3.07 -2.00
N ILE A 17 3.14 2.86 -1.95
CA ILE A 17 4.11 3.82 -1.43
C ILE A 17 5.07 4.17 -2.57
N CYS A 18 5.25 5.47 -2.80
CA CYS A 18 6.25 5.94 -3.76
C CYS A 18 7.65 5.66 -3.25
N MET A 19 8.53 5.13 -4.11
CA MET A 19 9.92 4.83 -3.76
C MET A 19 10.82 6.06 -3.73
N LYS A 20 10.37 7.21 -4.26
CA LYS A 20 11.11 8.48 -4.28
C LYS A 20 10.77 9.39 -3.10
N CYS A 21 9.48 9.60 -2.83
CA CYS A 21 9.02 10.55 -1.80
C CYS A 21 8.23 9.91 -0.64
N ASN A 22 8.10 8.58 -0.62
CA ASN A 22 7.37 7.82 0.41
C ASN A 22 5.89 8.18 0.58
N ALA A 23 5.30 8.95 -0.35
CA ALA A 23 3.88 9.28 -0.33
C ALA A 23 3.01 8.03 -0.46
N ARG A 24 1.89 8.02 0.28
CA ARG A 24 0.85 6.99 0.19
C ARG A 24 -0.10 7.31 -0.96
N ASN A 25 -0.23 6.40 -1.90
CA ASN A 25 -1.12 6.49 -3.07
C ASN A 25 -2.13 5.34 -3.02
N ARG A 26 -3.42 5.66 -3.11
CA ARG A 26 -4.47 4.64 -3.30
C ARG A 26 -4.55 4.32 -4.78
N GLY A 27 -4.47 3.03 -5.11
CA GLY A 27 -4.75 2.53 -6.46
C GLY A 27 -6.21 2.08 -6.58
N ASN A 28 -6.64 1.90 -7.82
CA ASN A 28 -7.89 1.19 -8.10
C ASN A 28 -7.72 -0.30 -7.79
N THR A 29 -8.83 -1.00 -7.60
CA THR A 29 -8.83 -2.44 -7.29
C THR A 29 -8.02 -3.21 -8.32
N GLY A 30 -6.93 -3.85 -7.88
CA GLY A 30 -6.04 -4.64 -8.74
C GLY A 30 -5.12 -3.83 -9.65
N LYS A 31 -5.10 -2.50 -9.58
CA LYS A 31 -4.27 -1.65 -10.45
C LYS A 31 -3.30 -0.80 -9.63
N VAL A 32 -2.03 -0.82 -10.05
CA VAL A 32 -0.99 0.09 -9.55
C VAL A 32 -1.31 1.50 -10.06
N PRO A 33 -1.24 2.55 -9.21
CA PRO A 33 -1.35 3.92 -9.69
C PRO A 33 -0.25 4.21 -10.70
N THR A 34 -0.57 4.88 -11.80
CA THR A 34 0.41 5.16 -12.86
C THR A 34 1.51 6.10 -12.37
N ILE A 35 1.15 7.10 -11.54
CA ILE A 35 2.06 8.14 -11.07
C ILE A 35 1.81 8.48 -9.59
N CYS A 36 2.87 8.89 -8.90
CA CYS A 36 2.77 9.41 -7.55
C CYS A 36 2.12 10.79 -7.58
N ARG A 37 1.05 10.97 -6.78
CA ARG A 37 0.31 12.23 -6.66
C ARG A 37 1.09 13.43 -6.12
N LYS A 38 2.31 13.22 -5.62
CA LYS A 38 3.16 14.28 -5.03
C LYS A 38 4.37 14.63 -5.90
N CYS A 39 5.11 13.62 -6.39
CA CYS A 39 6.37 13.85 -7.09
C CYS A 39 6.38 13.41 -8.55
N GLY A 40 5.25 12.90 -9.07
CA GLY A 40 5.12 12.45 -10.46
C GLY A 40 5.84 11.14 -10.81
N SER A 41 6.69 10.59 -9.93
CA SER A 41 7.39 9.32 -10.18
C SER A 41 6.43 8.14 -10.38
N THR A 42 6.75 7.27 -11.32
CA THR A 42 6.04 6.02 -11.64
C THR A 42 6.46 4.85 -10.75
N SER A 43 7.55 5.00 -9.98
CA SER A 43 8.10 3.94 -9.12
C SER A 43 7.31 3.85 -7.81
N LEU A 44 6.30 2.97 -7.81
CA LEU A 44 5.36 2.74 -6.70
C LEU A 44 5.39 1.26 -6.29
N ARG A 45 5.52 1.00 -4.98
CA ARG A 45 5.49 -0.35 -4.42
C ARG A 45 4.25 -0.57 -3.57
N LEU A 46 3.75 -1.80 -3.49
CA LEU A 46 2.64 -2.12 -2.59
C LEU A 46 3.08 -2.00 -1.12
N LYS A 47 2.17 -1.52 -0.25
CA LYS A 47 2.43 -1.48 1.18
C LYS A 47 2.42 -2.90 1.75
N LYS A 48 3.54 -3.29 2.36
CA LYS A 48 3.72 -4.61 2.98
C LYS A 48 2.72 -4.80 4.12
N LYS A 49 1.85 -5.81 4.02
CA LYS A 49 1.17 -6.40 5.17
C LYS A 49 2.24 -7.16 5.96
N GLY A 50 2.41 -6.88 7.25
CA GLY A 50 3.46 -7.48 8.08
C GLY A 50 3.46 -9.02 8.04
N LYS A 51 4.53 -9.67 8.51
CA LYS A 51 4.63 -11.14 8.53
C LYS A 51 3.47 -11.71 9.35
N VAL A 52 2.69 -12.60 8.74
CA VAL A 52 1.69 -13.40 9.46
C VAL A 52 2.50 -14.43 10.24
N THR A 53 2.79 -14.18 11.52
CA THR A 53 3.28 -15.25 12.40
C THR A 53 2.23 -16.36 12.39
N LYS A 54 2.58 -17.52 11.84
CA LYS A 54 1.83 -18.76 12.04
C LYS A 54 2.22 -19.22 13.45
N ALA A 55 1.21 -19.35 14.32
CA ALA A 55 1.39 -19.96 15.63
C ALA A 55 1.53 -21.47 15.45
#